data_AF-A0ABD3MK17-F1
#
_entry.id   AF-A0ABD3MK17-F1
#
_cell.length_a   1.000
_cell.length_b   1.000
_cell.length_c   1.000
_cell.angle_alpha   90.00
_cell.angle_beta   90.00
_cell.angle_gamma   90.00
#
_symmetry.space_group_name_H-M   'P 1'
#
loop_
_entity.id
_entity.type
_entity.pdbx_description
1 polymer ?
#
loop_
_entity_poly.entity_id
_entity_poly.type
_entity_poly.pdbx_seq_one_letter_code
_entity_poly.pdbx_strand_id
1 'polypeptide(L)'
;MTNSSTAKVPPLLVFLCLLSGTSPVTADENDSQRPSSPQLARRIRTLMCASESCDVADEGTSGCRAYTTPLNACYNARFLFPGDESWGDSDVFDEMIMGNIKRTFYRSGDGSCAGRGGEGSGDAMGHNGDDSFVLPLDECVGPFGPPRPWGKFTLLFDRADRAEDFSATGRK
;
A
#
# COMPACT_ATOMS: atom_id res chain seq x y z
N MET A 1 56.70 16.56 -9.92
CA MET A 1 56.09 16.19 -11.23
C MET A 1 54.59 16.37 -11.09
N THR A 2 54.07 17.43 -11.68
CA THR A 2 52.67 17.89 -11.59
C THR A 2 51.88 17.35 -12.76
N ASN A 3 50.78 16.62 -12.51
CA ASN A 3 49.82 16.26 -13.56
C ASN A 3 48.45 16.84 -13.21
N SER A 4 48.12 17.94 -13.88
CA SER A 4 46.76 18.44 -14.06
C SER A 4 45.97 17.49 -14.94
N SER A 5 44.72 17.18 -14.57
CA SER A 5 43.73 16.62 -15.48
C SER A 5 42.51 17.51 -15.51
N THR A 6 42.36 18.19 -16.64
CA THR A 6 41.21 18.97 -17.09
C THR A 6 40.16 18.03 -17.67
N ALA A 7 38.95 18.04 -17.12
CA ALA A 7 37.79 17.40 -17.73
C ALA A 7 36.80 18.45 -18.26
N LYS A 8 36.21 18.12 -19.41
CA LYS A 8 35.74 18.98 -20.47
C LYS A 8 34.20 19.05 -20.43
N VAL A 9 33.65 20.26 -20.37
CA VAL A 9 32.19 20.50 -20.36
C VAL A 9 31.60 20.26 -21.77
N PRO A 10 30.51 19.49 -21.92
CA PRO A 10 29.83 19.32 -23.21
C PRO A 10 28.89 20.51 -23.53
N PRO A 11 28.63 20.78 -24.83
CA PRO A 11 27.85 21.92 -25.27
C PRO A 11 26.34 21.68 -25.14
N LEU A 12 25.65 22.70 -24.65
CA LEU A 12 24.19 22.78 -24.54
C LEU A 12 23.60 23.06 -25.95
N LEU A 13 22.91 22.07 -26.51
CA LEU A 13 22.23 22.19 -27.80
C LEU A 13 20.83 22.79 -27.61
N VAL A 14 20.69 24.05 -27.98
CA VAL A 14 19.41 24.76 -28.07
C VAL A 14 18.74 24.38 -29.39
N PHE A 15 17.63 23.65 -29.33
CA PHE A 15 16.78 23.38 -30.50
C PHE A 15 15.56 24.31 -30.47
N LEU A 16 15.59 25.31 -31.34
CA LEU A 16 14.50 26.23 -31.63
C LEU A 16 13.74 25.67 -32.84
N CYS A 17 12.52 25.17 -32.65
CA CYS A 17 11.60 24.86 -33.75
C CYS A 17 10.37 25.77 -33.64
N LEU A 18 10.39 26.84 -34.41
CA LEU A 18 9.22 27.62 -34.81
C LEU A 18 8.63 27.01 -36.09
N LEU A 19 7.30 26.83 -36.12
CA LEU A 19 6.36 27.19 -37.20
C LEU A 19 5.20 26.19 -37.36
N SER A 20 4.03 26.68 -36.96
CA SER A 20 2.80 26.80 -37.76
C SER A 20 2.23 25.58 -38.48
N GLY A 21 1.17 25.02 -37.88
CA GLY A 21 0.16 24.23 -38.59
C GLY A 21 -1.21 24.43 -37.95
N THR A 22 -2.02 25.34 -38.49
CA THR A 22 -3.45 25.48 -38.13
C THR A 22 -4.25 24.41 -38.86
N SER A 23 -4.86 23.50 -38.11
CA SER A 23 -5.89 22.58 -38.63
C SER A 23 -7.26 22.93 -38.02
N PRO A 24 -8.35 22.76 -38.78
CA PRO A 24 -9.68 23.23 -38.41
C PRO A 24 -10.29 22.39 -37.28
N VAL A 25 -10.96 23.11 -36.39
CA VAL A 25 -11.81 22.64 -35.31
C VAL A 25 -13.03 21.92 -35.89
N THR A 26 -13.14 20.62 -35.65
CA THR A 26 -14.44 19.94 -35.56
C THR A 26 -14.77 19.78 -34.09
N ALA A 27 -15.71 20.60 -33.64
CA ALA A 27 -16.34 20.49 -32.34
C ALA A 27 -17.29 19.30 -32.39
N ASP A 28 -16.99 18.23 -31.67
CA ASP A 28 -17.96 17.19 -31.34
C ASP A 28 -17.88 16.87 -29.83
N GLU A 29 -19.04 16.98 -29.22
CA GLU A 29 -19.52 16.41 -27.96
C GLU A 29 -18.59 16.38 -26.73
N ASN A 30 -18.72 17.45 -25.96
CA ASN A 30 -19.10 17.47 -24.53
C ASN A 30 -19.25 16.11 -23.82
N ASP A 31 -18.16 15.39 -23.59
CA ASP A 31 -18.08 14.41 -22.52
C ASP A 31 -17.57 15.12 -21.26
N SER A 32 -18.49 15.36 -20.33
CA SER A 32 -18.20 15.89 -19.00
C SER A 32 -17.29 14.90 -18.27
N GLN A 33 -15.98 15.06 -18.45
CA GLN A 33 -14.95 14.47 -17.60
C GLN A 33 -15.07 15.07 -16.20
N ARG A 34 -16.03 14.53 -15.44
CA ARG A 34 -16.12 14.72 -14.00
C ARG A 34 -14.78 14.23 -13.44
N PRO A 35 -14.01 15.06 -12.71
CA PRO A 35 -12.77 14.61 -12.10
C PRO A 35 -13.11 13.43 -11.21
N SER A 36 -12.63 12.25 -11.58
CA SER A 36 -12.75 11.06 -10.76
C SER A 36 -12.12 11.41 -9.41
N SER A 37 -12.93 11.39 -8.34
CA SER A 37 -12.41 11.63 -7.01
C SER A 37 -11.20 10.72 -6.79
N PRO A 38 -10.10 11.24 -6.19
CA PRO A 38 -8.93 10.42 -5.93
C PRO A 38 -9.35 9.20 -5.13
N GLN A 39 -9.23 8.01 -5.75
CA GLN A 39 -9.54 6.76 -5.08
C GLN A 39 -8.49 6.57 -3.98
N LEU A 40 -8.87 6.83 -2.73
CA LEU A 40 -8.00 6.60 -1.59
C LEU A 40 -8.09 5.11 -1.24
N ALA A 41 -6.96 4.41 -1.26
CA ALA A 41 -6.87 3.09 -0.67
C ALA A 41 -7.22 3.19 0.82
N ARG A 42 -8.05 2.26 1.31
CA ARG A 42 -8.46 2.22 2.73
C ARG A 42 -8.11 0.92 3.41
N ARG A 43 -7.71 -0.09 2.62
CA ARG A 43 -7.42 -1.44 3.10
C ARG A 43 -6.23 -2.01 2.34
N ILE A 44 -5.54 -2.93 2.98
CA ILE A 44 -4.48 -3.74 2.40
C ILE A 44 -4.98 -5.17 2.29
N ARG A 45 -4.81 -5.78 1.13
CA ARG A 45 -4.86 -7.23 0.97
C ARG A 45 -3.47 -7.78 1.26
N THR A 46 -3.36 -8.62 2.28
CA THR A 46 -2.12 -9.34 2.60
C THR A 46 -2.30 -10.81 2.27
N LEU A 47 -1.52 -11.33 1.33
CA LEU A 47 -1.41 -12.77 1.10
C LEU A 47 -0.20 -13.27 1.88
N MET A 48 -0.38 -14.16 2.86
CA MET A 48 0.74 -14.83 3.54
C MET A 48 0.83 -16.29 3.11
N CYS A 49 2.03 -16.82 2.95
CA CYS A 49 2.31 -18.16 2.43
C CYS A 49 3.36 -18.90 3.26
N ALA A 50 3.25 -20.23 3.28
CA ALA A 50 4.24 -21.11 3.92
C ALA A 50 5.57 -21.15 3.14
N SER A 51 5.55 -20.89 1.83
CA SER A 51 6.70 -20.87 0.93
C SER A 51 6.95 -19.46 0.37
N GLU A 52 8.13 -19.26 -0.24
CA GLU A 52 8.57 -17.99 -0.84
C GLU A 52 7.83 -17.59 -2.13
N SER A 53 6.84 -18.37 -2.58
CA SER A 53 6.01 -18.04 -3.73
C SER A 53 4.65 -17.50 -3.28
N CYS A 54 4.38 -16.25 -3.63
CA CYS A 54 3.10 -15.58 -3.40
C CYS A 54 2.30 -15.42 -4.71
N ASP A 55 2.47 -16.33 -5.68
CA ASP A 55 1.92 -16.17 -7.03
C ASP A 55 0.44 -16.56 -7.13
N VAL A 56 -0.02 -17.49 -6.30
CA VAL A 56 -1.39 -18.03 -6.38
C VAL A 56 -2.01 -18.18 -4.99
N ALA A 57 -3.03 -17.35 -4.72
CA ALA A 57 -3.90 -17.46 -3.55
C ALA A 57 -5.08 -18.37 -3.86
N ASP A 58 -4.83 -19.63 -4.21
CA ASP A 58 -5.92 -20.60 -4.23
C ASP A 58 -6.25 -20.97 -2.79
N GLU A 59 -7.41 -20.50 -2.31
CA GLU A 59 -7.93 -20.82 -0.99
C GLU A 59 -8.20 -22.33 -0.90
N GLY A 60 -7.18 -23.09 -0.50
CA GLY A 60 -7.32 -24.52 -0.22
C GLY A 60 -6.10 -25.39 -0.54
N THR A 61 -5.11 -24.92 -1.29
CA THR A 61 -4.05 -25.82 -1.82
C THR A 61 -2.60 -25.40 -1.56
N SER A 62 -2.31 -24.12 -1.34
CA SER A 62 -0.91 -23.63 -1.36
C SER A 62 -0.29 -23.32 0.02
N GLY A 63 -0.98 -23.59 1.13
CA GLY A 63 -0.50 -23.16 2.45
C GLY A 63 -0.48 -21.63 2.60
N CYS A 64 -1.19 -20.94 1.71
CA CYS A 64 -1.37 -19.50 1.74
C CYS A 64 -2.74 -19.12 2.33
N ARG A 65 -2.81 -17.92 2.90
CA ARG A 65 -4.05 -17.32 3.38
C ARG A 65 -4.06 -15.82 3.06
N ALA A 66 -5.19 -15.33 2.56
CA ALA A 66 -5.40 -13.92 2.31
C ALA A 66 -6.10 -13.25 3.50
N TYR A 67 -5.69 -12.02 3.78
CA TYR A 67 -6.23 -11.16 4.83
C TYR A 67 -6.56 -9.80 4.26
N THR A 68 -7.51 -9.13 4.89
CA THR A 68 -7.82 -7.73 4.61
C THR A 68 -7.67 -6.93 5.90
N THR A 69 -6.69 -6.03 5.94
CA THR A 69 -6.41 -5.17 7.10
C THR A 69 -6.68 -3.71 6.76
N PRO A 70 -7.01 -2.86 7.74
CA PRO A 70 -7.21 -1.45 7.48
C PRO A 70 -5.87 -0.73 7.22
N LEU A 71 -5.91 0.27 6.34
CA LEU A 71 -4.80 1.18 6.08
C LEU A 71 -5.06 2.50 6.83
N ASN A 72 -4.02 3.09 7.41
CA ASN A 72 -4.08 4.31 8.22
C ASN A 72 -5.02 4.21 9.43
N ALA A 73 -5.21 3.01 9.97
CA ALA A 73 -5.93 2.80 11.22
C ALA A 73 -5.23 1.71 12.06
N CYS A 74 -5.36 1.83 13.38
CA CYS A 74 -4.89 0.81 14.31
C CYS A 74 -5.83 -0.38 14.33
N TYR A 75 -5.26 -1.57 14.42
CA TYR A 75 -6.01 -2.80 14.54
C TYR A 75 -5.21 -3.85 15.29
N ASN A 76 -5.92 -4.85 15.83
CA ASN A 76 -5.29 -6.08 16.28
C ASN A 76 -5.76 -7.22 15.37
N ALA A 77 -4.81 -7.93 14.77
CA ALA A 77 -5.12 -8.97 13.80
C ALA A 77 -5.88 -10.15 14.43
N ARG A 78 -5.71 -10.42 15.73
CA ARG A 78 -6.45 -11.49 16.42
C ARG A 78 -7.97 -11.26 16.44
N PHE A 79 -8.40 -10.00 16.45
CA PHE A 79 -9.82 -9.64 16.42
C PHE A 79 -10.40 -9.75 15.01
N LEU A 80 -9.59 -9.48 13.98
CA LEU A 80 -9.99 -9.59 12.59
C LEU A 80 -9.97 -11.04 12.09
N PHE A 81 -9.05 -11.86 12.59
CA PHE A 81 -8.79 -13.22 12.15
C PHE A 81 -8.72 -14.19 13.35
N PRO A 82 -9.84 -14.39 14.07
CA PRO A 82 -9.83 -15.18 15.30
C PRO A 82 -9.40 -16.63 15.05
N GLY A 83 -8.49 -17.11 15.90
CA GLY A 83 -7.96 -18.48 15.85
C GLY A 83 -6.87 -18.72 14.81
N ASP A 84 -6.36 -17.68 14.17
CA ASP A 84 -5.25 -17.79 13.22
C ASP A 84 -3.88 -17.59 13.89
N GLU A 85 -3.06 -18.63 13.88
CA GLU A 85 -1.71 -18.66 14.48
C GLU A 85 -0.68 -17.76 13.76
N SER A 86 -0.97 -17.26 12.56
CA SER A 86 -0.09 -16.29 11.87
C SER A 86 -0.05 -14.93 12.54
N TRP A 87 -0.97 -14.65 13.45
CA TRP A 87 -1.12 -13.35 14.08
C TRP A 87 -0.92 -13.46 15.59
N GLY A 88 -0.03 -12.63 16.12
CA GLY A 88 0.17 -12.49 17.56
C GLY A 88 -0.81 -11.51 18.21
N ASP A 89 -0.60 -11.25 19.50
CA ASP A 89 -1.41 -10.31 20.28
C ASP A 89 -1.04 -8.84 20.05
N SER A 90 -0.06 -8.52 19.21
CA SER A 90 0.36 -7.14 18.96
C SER A 90 -0.67 -6.36 18.14
N ASP A 91 -0.79 -5.07 18.46
CA ASP A 91 -1.48 -4.11 17.61
C ASP A 91 -0.60 -3.73 16.43
N VAL A 92 -1.23 -3.39 15.31
CA VAL A 92 -0.58 -3.08 14.05
C VAL A 92 -1.12 -1.76 13.52
N PHE A 93 -0.21 -0.93 13.02
CA PHE A 93 -0.54 0.26 12.25
C PHE A 93 0.19 0.20 10.90
N ASP A 94 -0.58 0.19 9.82
CA ASP A 94 -0.08 0.26 8.46
C ASP A 94 -0.32 1.65 7.88
N GLU A 95 0.74 2.29 7.36
CA GLU A 95 0.67 3.57 6.64
C GLU A 95 1.42 3.51 5.32
N MET A 96 1.11 4.43 4.40
CA MET A 96 1.84 4.56 3.14
C MET A 96 3.03 5.50 3.30
N ILE A 97 4.22 5.03 2.94
CA ILE A 97 5.43 5.84 2.83
C ILE A 97 6.11 5.62 1.48
N MET A 98 6.30 6.68 0.70
CA MET A 98 7.02 6.62 -0.59
C MET A 98 6.56 5.48 -1.52
N GLY A 99 5.25 5.18 -1.56
CA GLY A 99 4.70 4.10 -2.39
C GLY A 99 4.80 2.68 -1.81
N ASN A 100 5.34 2.52 -0.60
CA ASN A 100 5.42 1.26 0.15
C ASN A 100 4.57 1.33 1.42
N ILE A 101 4.33 0.17 2.05
CA ILE A 101 3.64 0.11 3.35
C ILE A 101 4.68 0.16 4.46
N LYS A 102 4.56 1.09 5.41
CA LYS A 102 5.24 0.99 6.70
C LYS A 102 4.30 0.34 7.69
N ARG A 103 4.65 -0.87 8.13
CA ARG A 103 3.96 -1.59 9.19
C ARG A 103 4.67 -1.36 10.51
N THR A 104 3.95 -0.95 11.54
CA THR A 104 4.49 -0.74 12.90
C THR A 104 3.72 -1.60 13.89
N PHE A 105 4.42 -2.26 14.82
CA PHE A 105 3.82 -3.09 15.86
C PHE A 105 3.79 -2.38 17.21
N TYR A 106 2.70 -2.56 17.97
CA TYR A 106 2.48 -1.97 19.29
C TYR A 106 2.05 -3.04 20.30
N ARG A 107 2.39 -2.83 21.57
CA ARG A 107 2.14 -3.79 22.66
C ARG A 107 0.73 -3.72 23.27
N SER A 108 -0.08 -2.72 22.92
CA SER A 108 -1.38 -2.46 23.56
C SER A 108 -2.38 -3.61 23.43
N GLY A 109 -2.35 -4.36 22.33
CA GLY A 109 -3.11 -5.61 22.16
C GLY A 109 -4.64 -5.48 22.12
N ASP A 110 -5.15 -4.25 22.09
CA ASP A 110 -6.56 -3.88 22.14
C ASP A 110 -7.03 -3.16 20.86
N GLY A 111 -6.14 -3.00 19.88
CA GLY A 111 -6.37 -2.30 18.63
C GLY A 111 -6.19 -0.78 18.73
N SER A 112 -5.70 -0.24 19.85
CA SER A 112 -5.55 1.21 20.04
C SER A 112 -4.22 1.77 19.54
N CYS A 113 -3.19 0.93 19.41
CA CYS A 113 -1.79 1.35 19.30
C CYS A 113 -1.38 2.36 20.38
N ALA A 114 -1.66 2.06 21.66
CA ALA A 114 -1.27 2.97 22.74
C ALA A 114 0.24 3.25 22.70
N GLY A 115 0.62 4.51 22.92
CA GLY A 115 2.01 4.99 22.79
C GLY A 115 2.33 5.63 21.43
N ARG A 116 1.42 5.59 20.46
CA ARG A 116 1.56 6.32 19.20
C ARG A 116 1.45 7.84 19.43
N GLY A 117 2.52 8.59 19.15
CA GLY A 117 2.51 10.06 19.13
C GLY A 117 2.78 10.79 20.45
N GLY A 118 3.23 10.09 21.50
CA GLY A 118 3.71 10.74 22.72
C GLY A 118 5.11 11.36 22.52
N GLU A 119 5.29 12.63 22.91
CA GLU A 119 6.60 13.26 23.11
C GLU A 119 7.34 12.50 24.23
N GLY A 120 8.12 11.50 23.81
CA GLY A 120 8.71 10.50 24.71
C GLY A 120 8.39 9.09 24.24
N SER A 121 8.59 8.81 22.94
CA SER A 121 8.45 7.50 22.28
C SER A 121 9.44 6.45 22.81
N GLY A 122 9.43 6.21 24.12
CA GLY A 122 10.22 5.21 24.83
C GLY A 122 9.47 3.90 25.06
N ASP A 123 8.19 3.81 24.70
CA ASP A 123 7.36 2.62 24.94
C ASP A 123 6.84 1.93 23.65
N ALA A 124 7.11 2.48 22.47
CA ALA A 124 7.24 1.66 21.27
C ALA A 124 8.60 0.95 21.40
N MET A 125 8.62 -0.27 21.97
CA MET A 125 9.83 -1.03 22.30
C MET A 125 11.08 -0.14 22.49
N GLY A 126 11.20 0.44 23.69
CA GLY A 126 12.44 1.00 24.22
C GLY A 126 13.53 -0.07 24.32
N HIS A 127 14.00 -0.54 23.17
CA HIS A 127 15.29 -1.17 22.96
C HIS A 127 15.80 -0.78 21.57
N ASN A 128 16.06 0.53 21.39
CA ASN A 128 16.86 1.05 20.27
C ASN A 128 16.36 0.77 18.84
N GLY A 129 15.07 0.60 18.61
CA GLY A 129 14.51 0.56 17.26
C GLY A 129 13.00 0.36 17.29
N ASP A 130 12.25 1.25 16.64
CA ASP A 130 10.84 1.00 16.36
C ASP A 130 10.76 -0.31 15.56
N ASP A 131 10.03 -1.32 16.05
CA ASP A 131 9.73 -2.56 15.30
C ASP A 131 8.78 -2.22 14.14
N SER A 132 9.35 -1.57 13.13
CA SER A 132 8.66 -1.14 11.92
C SER A 132 9.38 -1.67 10.70
N PHE A 133 8.59 -2.05 9.71
CA PHE A 133 9.08 -2.66 8.48
C PHE A 133 8.49 -1.93 7.29
N VAL A 134 9.34 -1.67 6.28
CA VAL A 134 8.91 -1.14 4.99
C VAL A 134 8.70 -2.31 4.06
N LEU A 135 7.45 -2.52 3.68
CA LEU A 135 6.98 -3.65 2.90
C LEU A 135 6.68 -3.17 1.47
N PRO A 136 7.37 -3.72 0.45
CA PRO A 136 7.06 -3.40 -0.93
C PRO A 136 5.66 -3.87 -1.32
N LEU A 137 5.01 -3.10 -2.19
CA LEU A 137 3.76 -3.52 -2.81
C LEU A 137 4.03 -4.54 -3.91
N ASP A 138 3.13 -5.52 -4.00
CA ASP A 138 3.05 -6.53 -5.06
C ASP A 138 4.26 -7.47 -5.22
N GLU A 139 5.21 -7.42 -4.28
CA GLU A 139 6.36 -8.32 -4.15
C GLU A 139 6.16 -9.31 -2.98
N CYS A 140 6.66 -10.54 -3.12
CA CYS A 140 6.64 -11.54 -2.06
C CYS A 140 7.90 -11.40 -1.21
N VAL A 141 7.77 -11.03 0.06
CA VAL A 141 8.88 -10.79 0.98
C VAL A 141 8.71 -11.57 2.29
N GLY A 142 9.79 -11.81 3.01
CA GLY A 142 9.79 -12.58 4.25
C GLY A 142 11.21 -12.93 4.72
N PRO A 143 11.37 -13.70 5.81
CA PRO A 143 10.31 -14.34 6.61
C PRO A 143 9.74 -13.48 7.77
N PHE A 144 8.43 -13.59 8.03
CA PHE A 144 7.67 -12.89 9.09
C PHE A 144 7.20 -13.80 10.23
N GLY A 145 7.82 -14.97 10.40
CA GLY A 145 7.47 -15.96 11.42
C GLY A 145 6.48 -17.04 10.96
N PRO A 146 6.32 -18.12 11.74
CA PRO A 146 5.45 -19.24 11.40
C PRO A 146 3.96 -18.88 11.55
N PRO A 147 3.01 -19.66 10.96
CA PRO A 147 3.21 -20.74 9.99
C PRO A 147 3.36 -20.25 8.53
N ARG A 148 3.22 -18.95 8.26
CA ARG A 148 3.22 -18.37 6.92
C ARG A 148 4.21 -17.21 6.82
N PRO A 149 5.52 -17.49 6.72
CA PRO A 149 6.54 -16.46 6.84
C PRO A 149 6.60 -15.51 5.63
N TRP A 150 6.05 -15.86 4.48
CA TRP A 150 6.17 -15.04 3.28
C TRP A 150 4.90 -14.26 3.03
N GLY A 151 5.02 -13.01 2.56
CA GLY A 151 3.90 -12.09 2.42
C GLY A 151 3.95 -11.25 1.15
N LYS A 152 2.81 -11.07 0.48
CA LYS A 152 2.60 -10.10 -0.60
C LYS A 152 1.47 -9.14 -0.25
N PHE A 153 1.69 -7.85 -0.52
CA PHE A 153 0.81 -6.77 -0.08
C PHE A 153 0.27 -6.00 -1.27
N THR A 154 -1.04 -5.83 -1.33
CA THR A 154 -1.71 -5.10 -2.42
C THR A 154 -2.72 -4.11 -1.84
N LEU A 155 -2.80 -2.90 -2.39
CA LEU A 155 -3.77 -1.90 -1.96
C LEU A 155 -5.18 -2.23 -2.49
N LEU A 156 -6.18 -2.09 -1.63
CA LEU A 156 -7.59 -2.18 -1.99
C LEU A 156 -8.23 -0.78 -1.99
N PHE A 157 -8.77 -0.41 -3.14
CA PHE A 157 -9.49 0.85 -3.34
C PHE A 157 -10.99 0.60 -3.21
N ASP A 158 -11.64 1.34 -2.31
CA ASP A 158 -13.10 1.33 -2.24
C ASP A 158 -13.63 2.07 -3.48
N ARG A 159 -14.39 1.38 -4.34
CA ARG A 159 -15.12 2.06 -5.41
C ARG A 159 -16.23 2.89 -4.77
N ALA A 160 -16.14 4.21 -4.87
CA ALA A 160 -17.15 5.14 -4.36
C ALA A 160 -18.51 5.07 -5.12
N ASP A 161 -18.62 4.28 -6.19
CA ASP A 161 -19.68 4.43 -7.19
C ASP A 161 -20.70 3.27 -7.26
N ARG A 162 -21.13 2.74 -6.10
CA ARG A 162 -22.35 1.89 -6.07
C ARG A 162 -23.31 2.26 -4.95
N ALA A 163 -23.73 3.52 -4.99
CA ALA A 163 -25.07 3.91 -4.57
C ALA A 163 -25.94 4.18 -5.82
N GLU A 164 -25.92 3.28 -6.81
CA GLU A 164 -27.02 3.23 -7.79
C GLU A 164 -28.03 2.24 -7.23
N ASP A 165 -28.97 2.87 -6.54
CA ASP A 165 -30.30 2.42 -6.14
C ASP A 165 -30.91 1.44 -7.15
N PHE A 166 -30.67 0.14 -6.96
CA PHE A 166 -31.44 -0.92 -7.59
C PHE A 166 -32.78 -1.04 -6.85
N SER A 167 -33.52 0.07 -6.78
CA SER A 167 -34.90 0.11 -6.35
C SER A 167 -35.79 0.41 -7.55
N ALA A 168 -36.84 -0.39 -7.66
CA ALA A 168 -37.91 -0.33 -8.67
C ALA A 168 -37.65 -0.99 -10.05
N THR A 169 -37.28 -2.26 -10.08
CA THR A 169 -37.99 -3.20 -10.97
C THR A 169 -39.39 -3.44 -10.40
N GLY A 170 -40.32 -2.55 -10.73
CA GLY A 170 -41.74 -2.65 -10.40
C GLY A 170 -42.61 -2.49 -11.64
N ARG A 171 -42.52 -3.43 -12.59
CA ARG A 171 -43.58 -3.63 -13.61
C ARG A 171 -44.72 -4.42 -12.96
N LYS A 172 -45.90 -3.82 -12.89
CA LYS A 172 -47.11 -4.31 -13.55
C LYS A 172 -48.16 -3.21 -13.56
#